data_AF-A0A7C7WLE0-F1
#
_entry.id   AF-A0A7C7WLE0-F1
#
_cell.length_a   1.000
_cell.length_b   1.000
_cell.length_c   1.000
_cell.angle_alpha   90.00
_cell.angle_beta   90.00
_cell.angle_gamma   90.00
#
_symmetry.space_group_name_H-M   'P 1'
#
loop_
_entity.id
_entity.type
_entity.pdbx_description
1 polymer ?
#
loop_
_entity_poly.entity_id
_entity_poly.type
_entity_poly.pdbx_seq_one_letter_code
_entity_poly.pdbx_strand_id
1 'polypeptide(L)'
;KMPAVGVTDHNNLFSAFKAYKASQKQGIKLIIGSLISIKINNDTDCSKLILLCENQTGYKNLCYLITKSYVDGFKGNEPFIDINWLEGNSDGLIAISAYQEGVLNQIRTKDNQKLKNLINTMTNMFPNNFFIGIQRIGQPREEKFIDKMVSISTEHNIPLVATNNPRFLSKDDYISLEARVCIDQGRVLDDQSRHRDYTNHNFSKRAKR
;
A
#
# COMPACT_ATOMS: atom_id res chain seq x y z
N LYS A 1 -9.67 16.97 14.65
CA LYS A 1 -8.19 17.09 14.77
C LYS A 1 -7.63 15.71 14.50
N MET A 2 -6.69 15.54 13.56
CA MET A 2 -6.09 14.23 13.24
C MET A 2 -4.89 14.02 14.16
N PRO A 3 -4.88 13.00 15.03
CA PRO A 3 -3.82 12.81 16.04
C PRO A 3 -2.54 12.21 15.45
N ALA A 4 -2.65 11.52 14.32
CA ALA A 4 -1.55 10.84 13.67
C ALA A 4 -1.65 10.91 12.14
N VAL A 5 -0.52 10.68 11.46
CA VAL A 5 -0.45 10.53 10.00
C VAL A 5 0.54 9.42 9.64
N GLY A 6 0.15 8.55 8.71
CA GLY A 6 1.04 7.55 8.11
C GLY A 6 1.68 8.08 6.83
N VAL A 7 2.98 7.86 6.67
CA VAL A 7 3.71 8.15 5.43
C VAL A 7 4.25 6.85 4.88
N THR A 8 3.83 6.49 3.67
CA THR A 8 4.10 5.22 3.00
C THR A 8 4.53 5.47 1.56
N ASP A 9 5.79 5.85 1.37
CA ASP A 9 6.37 6.06 0.02
C ASP A 9 6.53 4.72 -0.71
N HIS A 10 6.63 4.77 -2.04
CA HIS A 10 6.79 3.58 -2.87
C HIS A 10 8.20 2.99 -2.75
N ASN A 11 8.30 1.78 -2.20
CA ASN A 11 9.54 1.01 -2.07
C ASN A 11 10.71 1.74 -1.35
N ASN A 12 10.44 2.80 -0.59
CA ASN A 12 11.49 3.56 0.09
C ASN A 12 10.98 4.24 1.37
N LEU A 13 11.94 4.84 2.10
CA LEU A 13 11.71 5.64 3.31
C LEU A 13 12.34 7.04 3.22
N PHE A 14 12.54 7.57 2.00
CA PHE A 14 13.33 8.80 1.80
C PHE A 14 12.70 10.03 2.45
N SER A 15 11.37 10.08 2.55
CA SER A 15 10.68 11.19 3.22
C SER A 15 10.61 11.04 4.75
N ALA A 16 10.91 9.86 5.31
CA ALA A 16 10.62 9.54 6.71
C ALA A 16 11.23 10.54 7.70
N PHE A 17 12.50 10.90 7.52
CA PHE A 17 13.18 11.86 8.39
C PHE A 17 12.61 13.29 8.29
N LYS A 18 12.27 13.72 7.07
CA LYS A 18 11.65 15.05 6.85
C LYS A 18 10.25 15.10 7.45
N ALA A 19 9.45 14.05 7.25
CA ALA A 19 8.12 13.90 7.85
C ALA A 19 8.19 13.86 9.38
N TYR A 20 9.20 13.21 9.95
CA TYR A 20 9.41 13.16 11.40
C TYR A 20 9.64 14.55 11.98
N LYS A 21 10.56 15.32 11.40
CA LYS A 21 10.79 16.71 11.83
C LYS A 21 9.55 17.59 11.70
N ALA A 22 8.79 17.44 10.62
CA ALA A 22 7.57 18.23 10.40
C ALA A 22 6.46 17.87 11.40
N SER A 23 6.22 16.57 11.62
CA SER A 23 5.19 16.07 12.52
C SER A 23 5.43 16.45 13.99
N GLN A 24 6.69 16.38 14.45
CA GLN A 24 7.07 16.86 15.79
C GLN A 24 6.72 18.34 16.01
N LYS A 25 7.04 19.21 15.05
CA LYS A 25 6.72 20.65 15.14
C LYS A 25 5.22 20.93 15.24
N GLN A 26 4.39 20.01 14.73
CA GLN A 26 2.93 20.15 14.69
C GLN A 26 2.22 19.35 15.80
N GLY A 27 2.97 18.63 16.64
CA GLY A 27 2.39 17.76 17.67
C GLY A 27 1.52 16.63 17.10
N ILE A 28 1.84 16.13 15.91
CA ILE A 28 1.15 15.02 15.25
C ILE A 28 2.04 13.77 15.37
N LYS A 29 1.46 12.62 15.73
CA LYS A 29 2.18 11.35 15.74
C LYS A 29 2.44 10.89 14.30
N LEU A 30 3.71 10.72 13.93
CA LEU A 30 4.07 10.08 12.65
C LEU A 30 4.03 8.56 12.80
N ILE A 31 3.46 7.90 11.80
CA ILE A 31 3.58 6.46 11.58
C ILE A 31 4.43 6.27 10.32
N ILE A 32 5.60 5.67 10.48
CA ILE A 32 6.54 5.43 9.37
C ILE A 32 6.15 4.11 8.70
N GLY A 33 6.17 4.08 7.38
CA GLY A 33 5.95 2.86 6.62
C GLY A 33 6.35 3.01 5.16
N SER A 34 6.06 1.99 4.37
CA SER A 34 6.31 1.97 2.92
C SER A 34 5.24 1.18 2.20
N LEU A 35 4.87 1.65 1.02
CA LEU A 35 4.07 0.87 0.07
C LEU A 35 5.06 0.08 -0.80
N ILE A 36 5.19 -1.20 -0.54
CA ILE A 36 6.16 -2.05 -1.21
C ILE A 36 5.54 -2.80 -2.40
N SER A 37 6.35 -3.05 -3.43
CA SER A 37 6.12 -4.12 -4.41
C SER A 37 6.53 -5.44 -3.78
N ILE A 38 5.63 -6.43 -3.78
CA ILE A 38 5.89 -7.76 -3.25
C ILE A 38 5.62 -8.82 -4.33
N LYS A 39 6.57 -9.71 -4.51
CA LYS A 39 6.43 -10.87 -5.39
C LYS A 39 5.95 -12.07 -4.58
N ILE A 40 4.80 -12.63 -4.99
CA ILE A 40 4.18 -13.77 -4.32
C ILE A 40 4.56 -15.04 -5.08
N ASN A 41 5.48 -15.84 -4.52
CA ASN A 41 5.94 -17.10 -5.11
C ASN A 41 6.35 -16.93 -6.60
N ASN A 42 5.80 -17.78 -7.48
CA ASN A 42 6.08 -17.81 -8.92
C ASN A 42 5.21 -16.85 -9.74
N ASP A 43 4.55 -15.88 -9.11
CA ASP A 43 3.75 -14.90 -9.84
C ASP A 43 4.64 -14.05 -10.76
N THR A 44 4.14 -13.80 -11.96
CA THR A 44 4.82 -12.96 -12.95
C THR A 44 4.85 -11.50 -12.52
N ASP A 45 3.77 -11.06 -11.87
CA ASP A 45 3.55 -9.68 -11.48
C ASP A 45 3.69 -9.48 -9.97
N CYS A 46 4.16 -8.30 -9.57
CA CYS A 46 4.19 -7.91 -8.17
C CYS A 46 2.82 -7.39 -7.73
N SER A 47 2.43 -7.78 -6.52
CA SER A 47 1.35 -7.12 -5.78
C SER A 47 1.92 -5.96 -4.95
N LYS A 48 1.05 -5.18 -4.31
CA LYS A 48 1.43 -4.14 -3.37
C LYS A 48 1.07 -4.51 -1.94
N LEU A 49 1.91 -4.12 -0.99
CA LEU A 49 1.67 -4.30 0.44
C LEU A 49 2.13 -3.05 1.19
N ILE A 50 1.29 -2.53 2.08
CA ILE A 50 1.71 -1.45 2.97
C ILE A 50 2.30 -2.10 4.21
N LEU A 51 3.53 -1.73 4.56
CA LEU A 51 4.17 -2.10 5.82
C LEU A 51 4.31 -0.85 6.69
N LEU A 52 3.76 -0.88 7.90
CA LEU A 52 3.91 0.17 8.91
C LEU A 52 4.78 -0.33 10.05
N CYS A 53 5.66 0.53 10.57
CA CYS A 53 6.49 0.20 11.73
C CYS A 53 5.68 0.40 13.01
N GLU A 54 5.37 -0.70 13.71
CA GLU A 54 4.74 -0.68 15.03
C GLU A 54 5.74 -0.21 16.09
N ASN A 55 6.99 -0.66 15.97
CA ASN A 55 8.07 -0.40 16.92
C ASN A 55 9.43 -0.29 16.22
N GLN A 56 10.51 -0.15 17.03
CA GLN A 56 11.87 0.00 16.52
C GLN A 56 12.38 -1.26 15.79
N THR A 57 11.97 -2.46 16.20
CA THR A 57 12.31 -3.71 15.50
C THR A 57 11.70 -3.71 14.10
N GLY A 58 10.42 -3.34 13.99
CA GLY A 58 9.76 -3.15 12.69
C GLY A 58 10.46 -2.14 11.80
N TYR A 59 10.92 -1.01 12.35
CA TYR A 59 11.69 -0.05 11.56
C TYR A 59 12.99 -0.64 11.01
N LYS A 60 13.75 -1.39 11.81
CA LYS A 60 14.97 -2.07 11.36
C LYS A 60 14.67 -3.11 10.28
N ASN A 61 13.62 -3.90 10.49
CA ASN A 61 13.17 -4.91 9.53
C ASN A 61 12.77 -4.27 8.20
N LEU A 62 12.00 -3.17 8.23
CA LEU A 62 11.61 -2.45 7.02
C LEU A 62 12.83 -1.87 6.29
N CYS A 63 13.79 -1.27 7.01
CA CYS A 63 15.04 -0.79 6.41
C CYS A 63 15.84 -1.91 5.73
N TYR A 64 15.94 -3.08 6.39
CA TYR A 64 16.61 -4.25 5.82
C TYR A 64 15.89 -4.72 4.54
N LEU A 65 14.58 -4.91 4.60
CA LEU A 65 13.77 -5.39 3.46
C LEU A 65 13.86 -4.44 2.26
N ILE A 66 13.75 -3.13 2.49
CA ILE A 66 13.90 -2.12 1.44
C ILE A 66 15.31 -2.19 0.84
N THR A 67 16.35 -2.21 1.67
CA THR A 67 17.73 -2.30 1.17
C THR A 67 17.93 -3.55 0.32
N LYS A 68 17.46 -4.70 0.80
CA LYS A 68 17.53 -5.97 0.09
C LYS A 68 16.77 -5.93 -1.24
N SER A 69 15.61 -5.26 -1.30
CA SER A 69 14.84 -5.12 -2.54
C SER A 69 15.58 -4.38 -3.65
N TYR A 70 16.45 -3.41 -3.32
CA TYR A 70 17.28 -2.73 -4.31
C TYR A 70 18.50 -3.54 -4.74
N VAL A 71 19.00 -4.45 -3.88
CA VAL A 71 20.20 -5.25 -4.16
C VAL A 71 19.84 -6.56 -4.88
N ASP A 72 18.88 -7.31 -4.35
CA ASP A 72 18.55 -8.67 -4.77
C ASP A 72 17.23 -8.72 -5.58
N GLY A 73 16.39 -7.69 -5.48
CA GLY A 73 15.01 -7.69 -5.93
C GLY A 73 14.69 -6.65 -7.00
N PHE A 74 15.64 -6.29 -7.86
CA PHE A 74 15.42 -5.20 -8.82
C PHE A 74 15.07 -5.73 -10.22
N LYS A 75 13.87 -5.42 -10.74
CA LYS A 75 13.45 -5.82 -12.09
C LYS A 75 12.55 -4.77 -12.73
N GLY A 76 12.77 -4.48 -14.01
CA GLY A 76 11.87 -3.60 -14.78
C GLY A 76 11.77 -2.19 -14.20
N ASN A 77 12.87 -1.67 -13.67
CA ASN A 77 12.99 -0.37 -12.98
C ASN A 77 12.27 -0.25 -11.63
N GLU A 78 11.73 -1.34 -11.07
CA GLU A 78 11.20 -1.35 -9.73
C GLU A 78 11.89 -2.38 -8.84
N PRO A 79 12.28 -2.02 -7.61
CA PRO A 79 12.60 -3.01 -6.59
C PRO A 79 11.33 -3.73 -6.13
N PHE A 80 11.46 -4.99 -5.75
CA PHE A 80 10.44 -5.81 -5.14
C PHE A 80 11.01 -6.62 -3.97
N ILE A 81 10.15 -6.96 -3.03
CA ILE A 81 10.45 -7.88 -1.94
C ILE A 81 9.87 -9.25 -2.32
N ASP A 82 10.70 -10.28 -2.30
CA ASP A 82 10.20 -11.66 -2.34
C ASP A 82 9.47 -11.97 -1.02
N ILE A 83 8.28 -12.55 -1.07
CA ILE A 83 7.50 -12.88 0.13
C ILE A 83 8.31 -13.69 1.16
N ASN A 84 9.22 -14.55 0.70
CA ASN A 84 10.04 -15.36 1.59
C ASN A 84 11.02 -14.53 2.42
N TRP A 85 11.36 -13.32 2.00
CA TRP A 85 12.24 -12.43 2.78
C TRP A 85 11.53 -11.87 4.01
N LEU A 86 10.19 -11.90 4.07
CA LEU A 86 9.44 -11.51 5.25
C LEU A 86 9.58 -12.53 6.38
N GLU A 87 9.95 -13.78 6.09
CA GLU A 87 10.23 -14.78 7.10
C GLU A 87 11.42 -14.32 7.97
N GLY A 88 11.20 -14.23 9.28
CA GLY A 88 12.17 -13.68 10.23
C GLY A 88 12.33 -12.15 10.21
N ASN A 89 11.69 -11.44 9.27
CA ASN A 89 11.75 -9.97 9.15
C ASN A 89 10.37 -9.30 9.22
N SER A 90 9.35 -10.00 9.73
CA SER A 90 7.98 -9.46 9.90
C SER A 90 7.72 -8.89 11.30
N ASP A 91 8.57 -9.17 12.29
CA ASP A 91 8.36 -8.72 13.66
C ASP A 91 8.34 -7.18 13.76
N GLY A 92 7.42 -6.66 14.58
CA GLY A 92 7.17 -5.23 14.74
C GLY A 92 6.62 -4.51 13.51
N LEU A 93 6.18 -5.23 12.48
CA LEU A 93 5.52 -4.67 11.29
C LEU A 93 4.01 -4.95 11.30
N ILE A 94 3.25 -3.97 10.84
CA ILE A 94 1.83 -4.10 10.50
C ILE A 94 1.72 -4.14 8.97
N ALA A 95 1.05 -5.16 8.44
CA ALA A 95 0.85 -5.38 7.02
C ALA A 95 -0.59 -5.07 6.61
N ILE A 96 -0.77 -4.22 5.60
CA ILE A 96 -2.09 -3.87 5.04
C ILE A 96 -2.09 -4.20 3.55
N SER A 97 -2.99 -5.09 3.13
CA SER A 97 -3.21 -5.38 1.71
C SER A 97 -3.71 -4.12 0.99
N ALA A 98 -2.97 -3.67 -0.04
CA ALA A 98 -3.15 -2.35 -0.68
C ALA A 98 -4.34 -2.28 -1.66
N TYR A 99 -5.55 -2.60 -1.18
CA TYR A 99 -6.79 -2.52 -1.95
C TYR A 99 -6.71 -3.32 -3.27
N GLN A 100 -7.01 -2.72 -4.42
CA GLN A 100 -7.04 -3.40 -5.72
C GLN A 100 -5.66 -3.83 -6.24
N GLU A 101 -4.60 -3.16 -5.81
CA GLU A 101 -3.22 -3.56 -6.10
C GLU A 101 -2.67 -4.52 -5.04
N GLY A 102 -3.42 -4.75 -3.97
CA GLY A 102 -3.01 -5.53 -2.81
C GLY A 102 -2.79 -6.99 -3.10
N VAL A 103 -2.09 -7.68 -2.20
CA VAL A 103 -1.85 -9.15 -2.27
C VAL A 103 -3.13 -9.99 -2.41
N LEU A 104 -4.29 -9.45 -1.98
CA LEU A 104 -5.59 -10.14 -2.11
C LEU A 104 -6.29 -9.90 -3.46
N ASN A 105 -5.66 -9.16 -4.38
CA ASN A 105 -6.20 -8.93 -5.73
C ASN A 105 -6.27 -10.22 -6.57
N GLN A 106 -5.53 -11.27 -6.17
CA GLN A 106 -5.59 -12.61 -6.75
C GLN A 106 -7.01 -13.18 -6.76
N ILE A 107 -7.92 -12.63 -5.96
CA ILE A 107 -9.34 -12.96 -6.02
C ILE A 107 -10.00 -12.71 -7.40
N ARG A 108 -9.31 -12.03 -8.31
CA ARG A 108 -9.66 -11.88 -9.72
C ARG A 108 -9.37 -13.12 -10.57
N THR A 109 -8.43 -13.98 -10.17
CA THR A 109 -8.01 -15.16 -10.95
C THR A 109 -8.96 -16.36 -10.80
N LYS A 110 -9.98 -16.26 -9.93
CA LYS A 110 -10.93 -17.34 -9.57
C LYS A 110 -10.29 -18.58 -8.91
N ASP A 111 -9.01 -18.51 -8.54
CA ASP A 111 -8.32 -19.57 -7.82
C ASP A 111 -8.48 -19.37 -6.30
N ASN A 112 -9.53 -19.98 -5.75
CA ASN A 112 -9.84 -19.87 -4.32
C ASN A 112 -8.79 -20.58 -3.43
N GLN A 113 -8.14 -21.63 -3.93
CA GLN A 113 -7.15 -22.36 -3.13
C GLN A 113 -5.87 -21.54 -2.97
N LYS A 114 -5.41 -20.91 -4.06
CA LYS A 114 -4.25 -20.01 -4.01
C LYS A 114 -4.49 -18.83 -3.07
N LEU A 115 -5.69 -18.23 -3.13
CA LEU A 115 -6.07 -17.14 -2.23
C LEU A 115 -6.06 -17.59 -0.75
N LYS A 116 -6.65 -18.75 -0.44
CA LYS A 116 -6.68 -19.28 0.92
C LYS A 116 -5.27 -19.54 1.46
N ASN A 117 -4.40 -20.12 0.63
CA ASN A 117 -3.00 -20.34 0.98
C ASN A 117 -2.28 -19.03 1.26
N LEU A 118 -2.46 -18.02 0.40
CA LEU A 118 -1.86 -16.71 0.59
C LEU A 118 -2.35 -16.03 1.88
N ILE A 119 -3.66 -16.09 2.17
CA ILE A 119 -4.22 -15.57 3.41
C ILE A 119 -3.53 -16.23 4.61
N ASN A 120 -3.44 -17.57 4.63
CA ASN A 120 -2.77 -18.30 5.71
C ASN A 120 -1.30 -17.89 5.85
N THR A 121 -0.56 -17.75 4.74
CA THR A 121 0.83 -17.28 4.75
C THR A 121 0.92 -15.89 5.38
N MET A 122 0.09 -14.94 4.96
CA MET A 122 0.10 -13.56 5.47
C MET A 122 -0.28 -13.49 6.95
N THR A 123 -1.30 -14.24 7.38
CA THR A 123 -1.71 -14.26 8.80
C THR A 123 -0.67 -14.93 9.69
N ASN A 124 0.07 -15.92 9.17
CA ASN A 124 1.17 -16.57 9.91
C ASN A 124 2.40 -15.65 10.00
N MET A 125 2.72 -14.91 8.94
CA MET A 125 3.84 -13.96 8.93
C MET A 125 3.56 -12.73 9.82
N PHE A 126 2.30 -12.27 9.86
CA PHE A 126 1.88 -11.09 10.63
C PHE A 126 0.74 -11.45 11.61
N PRO A 127 1.02 -12.23 12.65
CA PRO A 127 0.00 -12.66 13.61
C PRO A 127 -0.63 -11.43 14.27
N ASN A 128 -1.96 -11.29 14.17
CA ASN A 128 -2.76 -10.14 14.63
C ASN A 128 -2.42 -8.78 13.97
N ASN A 129 -1.47 -8.74 13.04
CA ASN A 129 -0.95 -7.53 12.42
C ASN A 129 -1.16 -7.47 10.90
N PHE A 130 -1.99 -8.38 10.35
CA PHE A 130 -2.43 -8.34 8.96
C PHE A 130 -3.83 -7.73 8.84
N PHE A 131 -3.99 -6.77 7.94
CA PHE A 131 -5.24 -6.05 7.69
C PHE A 131 -5.58 -6.02 6.20
N ILE A 132 -6.87 -5.95 5.90
CA ILE A 132 -7.38 -5.75 4.54
C ILE A 132 -7.69 -4.27 4.33
N GLY A 133 -6.94 -3.62 3.43
CA GLY A 133 -7.18 -2.23 3.06
C GLY A 133 -8.37 -2.10 2.10
N ILE A 134 -9.32 -1.24 2.46
CA ILE A 134 -10.44 -0.86 1.60
C ILE A 134 -10.41 0.64 1.27
N GLN A 135 -10.85 1.02 0.08
CA GLN A 135 -10.83 2.39 -0.41
C GLN A 135 -12.10 2.71 -1.20
N ARG A 136 -12.59 3.95 -1.07
CA ARG A 136 -13.62 4.55 -1.94
C ARG A 136 -13.02 5.76 -2.63
N ILE A 137 -12.45 5.51 -3.81
CA ILE A 137 -11.70 6.47 -4.60
C ILE A 137 -12.36 6.72 -5.96
N GLY A 138 -13.64 6.38 -6.12
CA GLY A 138 -14.37 6.64 -7.36
C GLY A 138 -13.91 5.78 -8.53
N GLN A 139 -13.30 4.62 -8.27
CA GLN A 139 -12.94 3.69 -9.34
C GLN A 139 -14.14 2.85 -9.80
N PRO A 140 -14.20 2.45 -11.08
CA PRO A 140 -15.25 1.57 -11.56
C PRO A 140 -15.32 0.27 -10.76
N ARG A 141 -16.55 -0.14 -10.38
CA ARG A 141 -16.83 -1.40 -9.66
C ARG A 141 -16.18 -1.48 -8.25
N GLU A 142 -15.85 -0.35 -7.62
CA GLU A 142 -15.23 -0.34 -6.28
C GLU A 142 -16.10 -1.00 -5.21
N GLU A 143 -17.41 -0.71 -5.15
CA GLU A 143 -18.29 -1.32 -4.12
C GLU A 143 -18.32 -2.86 -4.23
N LYS A 144 -18.38 -3.42 -5.44
CA LYS A 144 -18.32 -4.87 -5.63
C LYS A 144 -16.99 -5.47 -5.14
N PHE A 145 -15.89 -4.74 -5.26
CA PHE A 145 -14.60 -5.18 -4.74
C PHE A 145 -14.56 -5.07 -3.20
N ILE A 146 -15.10 -3.99 -2.63
CA ILE A 146 -15.24 -3.81 -1.18
C ILE A 146 -16.09 -4.93 -0.57
N ASP A 147 -17.26 -5.24 -1.13
CA ASP A 147 -18.13 -6.32 -0.66
C ASP A 147 -17.38 -7.66 -0.59
N LYS A 148 -16.54 -7.92 -1.60
CA LYS A 148 -15.71 -9.13 -1.65
C LYS A 148 -14.64 -9.12 -0.54
N MET A 149 -14.01 -7.98 -0.28
CA MET A 149 -13.04 -7.83 0.82
C MET A 149 -13.71 -7.98 2.20
N VAL A 150 -14.93 -7.48 2.37
CA VAL A 150 -15.74 -7.65 3.60
C VAL A 150 -16.07 -9.12 3.84
N SER A 151 -16.42 -9.85 2.77
CA SER A 151 -16.66 -11.30 2.85
C SER A 151 -15.41 -12.05 3.32
N ILE A 152 -14.24 -11.78 2.72
CA ILE A 152 -12.96 -12.40 3.12
C ILE A 152 -12.62 -12.06 4.57
N SER A 153 -12.79 -10.78 4.96
CA SER A 153 -12.55 -10.32 6.32
C SER A 153 -13.37 -11.12 7.33
N THR A 154 -14.65 -11.36 7.03
CA THR A 154 -15.57 -12.12 7.89
C THR A 154 -15.20 -13.60 7.92
N GLU A 155 -14.92 -14.22 6.76
CA GLU A 155 -14.59 -15.64 6.63
C GLU A 155 -13.29 -16.01 7.37
N HIS A 156 -12.28 -15.13 7.28
CA HIS A 156 -10.94 -15.39 7.82
C HIS A 156 -10.64 -14.63 9.11
N ASN A 157 -11.60 -13.89 9.66
CA ASN A 157 -11.45 -13.07 10.85
C ASN A 157 -10.27 -12.08 10.76
N ILE A 158 -10.14 -11.40 9.61
CA ILE A 158 -9.07 -10.42 9.35
C ILE A 158 -9.67 -9.01 9.42
N PRO A 159 -9.14 -8.10 10.24
CA PRO A 159 -9.69 -6.75 10.37
C PRO A 159 -9.57 -5.93 9.07
N LEU A 160 -10.59 -5.11 8.81
CA LEU A 160 -10.59 -4.13 7.73
C LEU A 160 -9.98 -2.80 8.19
N VAL A 161 -9.31 -2.11 7.27
CA VAL A 161 -8.86 -0.73 7.49
C VAL A 161 -9.22 0.15 6.30
N ALA A 162 -9.92 1.25 6.58
CA ALA A 162 -10.24 2.25 5.57
C ALA A 162 -9.00 3.09 5.25
N THR A 163 -8.62 3.14 3.98
CA THR A 163 -7.51 3.96 3.47
C THR A 163 -8.03 4.88 2.36
N ASN A 164 -7.24 5.91 2.02
CA ASN A 164 -7.58 6.79 0.89
C ASN A 164 -6.44 7.00 -0.11
N ASN A 165 -5.25 6.44 0.17
CA ASN A 165 -4.04 6.57 -0.65
C ASN A 165 -3.87 7.99 -1.25
N PRO A 166 -3.76 9.03 -0.40
CA PRO A 166 -3.70 10.41 -0.89
C PRO A 166 -2.41 10.62 -1.70
N ARG A 167 -2.55 11.21 -2.89
CA ARG A 167 -1.44 11.61 -3.76
C ARG A 167 -1.25 13.12 -3.84
N PHE A 168 -2.23 13.86 -3.35
CA PHE A 168 -2.26 15.33 -3.35
C PHE A 168 -3.12 15.86 -2.19
N LEU A 169 -3.02 17.15 -1.90
CA LEU A 169 -3.60 17.73 -0.68
C LEU A 169 -5.06 18.13 -0.86
N SER A 170 -5.38 18.84 -1.94
CA SER A 170 -6.70 19.40 -2.21
C SER A 170 -7.27 18.88 -3.52
N LYS A 171 -8.59 18.85 -3.68
CA LYS A 171 -9.22 18.32 -4.91
C LYS A 171 -8.73 19.03 -6.18
N ASP A 172 -8.38 20.31 -6.08
CA ASP A 172 -7.94 21.15 -7.19
C ASP A 172 -6.53 20.80 -7.68
N ASP A 173 -5.73 20.11 -6.86
CA ASP A 173 -4.38 19.64 -7.21
C ASP A 173 -4.39 18.43 -8.16
N TYR A 174 -5.57 17.90 -8.52
CA TYR A 174 -5.68 16.72 -9.38
C TYR A 174 -5.04 16.95 -10.76
N ILE A 175 -5.23 18.13 -11.36
CA ILE A 175 -4.62 18.46 -12.67
C ILE A 175 -3.09 18.47 -12.56
N SER A 176 -2.54 18.97 -11.45
CA SER A 176 -1.11 18.97 -11.18
C SER A 176 -0.55 17.54 -11.05
N LEU A 177 -1.29 16.63 -10.40
CA LEU A 177 -0.92 15.22 -10.35
C LEU A 177 -0.92 14.61 -11.76
N GLU A 178 -1.98 14.82 -12.54
CA GLU A 178 -2.11 14.26 -13.88
C GLU A 178 -0.97 14.73 -14.80
N ALA A 179 -0.60 16.01 -14.74
CA ALA A 179 0.55 16.54 -15.47
C ALA A 179 1.86 15.84 -15.05
N ARG A 180 2.07 15.65 -13.74
CA ARG A 180 3.26 14.94 -13.23
C ARG A 180 3.33 13.50 -13.74
N VAL A 181 2.22 12.78 -13.73
CA VAL A 181 2.14 11.39 -14.21
C VAL A 181 2.39 11.33 -15.72
N CYS A 182 1.86 12.28 -16.49
CA CYS A 182 2.11 12.35 -17.94
C CYS A 182 3.59 12.58 -18.26
N ILE A 183 4.28 13.43 -17.50
CA ILE A 183 5.72 13.66 -17.64
C ILE A 183 6.50 12.36 -17.37
N ASP A 184 6.16 11.66 -16.29
CA ASP A 184 6.80 10.40 -15.90
C ASP A 184 6.61 9.30 -16.96
N GLN A 185 5.42 9.23 -17.57
CA GLN A 185 5.07 8.23 -18.58
C GLN A 185 5.43 8.63 -20.01
N GLY A 186 5.95 9.85 -20.24
CA GLY A 186 6.20 10.37 -21.59
C GLY A 186 4.93 10.50 -22.45
N ARG A 187 3.78 10.84 -21.83
CA ARG A 187 2.48 11.01 -22.49
C ARG A 187 2.01 12.47 -22.49
N VAL A 188 1.06 12.79 -23.36
CA VAL A 188 0.42 14.11 -23.43
C VAL A 188 -0.86 14.12 -22.60
N LEU A 189 -1.12 15.22 -21.88
CA LEU A 189 -2.26 15.34 -20.97
C LEU A 189 -3.62 15.16 -21.69
N ASP A 190 -3.71 15.67 -22.92
CA ASP A 190 -4.91 15.67 -23.77
C ASP A 190 -5.14 14.33 -24.50
N ASP A 191 -4.24 13.35 -24.38
CA ASP A 191 -4.44 12.01 -24.92
C ASP A 191 -5.60 11.31 -24.20
N GLN A 192 -6.75 11.23 -24.84
CA GLN A 192 -7.95 10.57 -24.27
C GLN A 192 -7.82 9.05 -24.18
N SER A 193 -6.89 8.43 -24.91
CA SER A 193 -6.65 6.99 -24.90
C SER A 193 -5.79 6.54 -23.70
N ARG A 194 -5.18 7.49 -22.98
CA ARG A 194 -4.30 7.17 -21.85
C ARG A 194 -5.07 6.55 -20.70
N HIS A 195 -4.43 5.58 -20.07
CA HIS A 195 -4.89 5.07 -18.79
C HIS A 195 -4.72 6.16 -17.72
N ARG A 196 -5.66 6.26 -16.79
CA ARG A 196 -5.59 7.19 -15.65
C ARG A 196 -5.43 6.38 -14.39
N ASP A 197 -4.24 6.42 -13.81
CA ASP A 197 -3.91 5.66 -12.60
C ASP A 197 -4.65 6.18 -11.35
N TYR A 198 -5.00 7.48 -11.36
CA TYR A 198 -5.58 8.17 -10.21
C TYR A 198 -6.88 8.87 -10.58
N THR A 199 -7.74 9.03 -9.57
CA THR A 199 -8.97 9.81 -9.68
C THR A 199 -8.83 11.11 -8.91
N ASN A 200 -9.78 12.04 -9.13
CA ASN A 200 -9.89 13.26 -8.34
C ASN A 200 -10.33 13.02 -6.87
N HIS A 201 -10.47 11.76 -6.43
CA HIS A 201 -10.77 11.39 -5.04
C HIS A 201 -9.52 11.02 -4.23
N ASN A 202 -8.34 10.93 -4.85
CA ASN A 202 -7.05 10.65 -4.20
C ASN A 202 -6.44 11.88 -3.48
N PHE A 203 -7.25 12.82 -3.01
CA PHE A 203 -6.79 13.93 -2.15
C PHE A 203 -6.78 13.54 -0.67
N SER A 204 -6.12 14.34 0.17
CA SER A 204 -6.19 14.18 1.62
C SER A 204 -7.60 14.51 2.16
N LYS A 205 -8.41 13.47 2.36
CA LYS A 205 -9.77 13.61 2.89
C LYS A 205 -9.75 13.91 4.39
N ARG A 206 -10.62 14.83 4.81
CA ARG A 206 -10.89 15.09 6.23
C ARG A 206 -11.90 14.08 6.73
N ALA A 207 -11.71 13.57 7.96
CA ALA A 207 -12.76 12.87 8.66
C ALA A 207 -13.96 13.83 8.83
N LYS A 208 -15.12 13.48 8.27
CA LYS A 208 -16.36 14.13 8.64
C LYS A 208 -16.66 13.71 10.07
N ARG A 209 -16.79 14.69 10.96
CA ARG A 209 -17.24 14.47 12.33
C ARG A 209 -18.71 14.04 12.32
#